data_AF-A0A953A9V4-F1
#
_entry.id   AF-A0A953A9V4-F1
#
_cell.length_a   1.000
_cell.length_b   1.000
_cell.length_c   1.000
_cell.angle_alpha   90.00
_cell.angle_beta   90.00
_cell.angle_gamma   90.00
#
_symmetry.space_group_name_H-M   'P 1'
#
loop_
_entity.id
_entity.type
_entity.pdbx_description
1 polymer ?
#
loop_
_entity_poly.entity_id
_entity_poly.type
_entity_poly.pdbx_seq_one_letter_code
_entity_poly.pdbx_strand_id
1 'polypeptide(L)'
;MRQLTSEPELRAAREAFHRVFRSGDAFTAPFQAGVQGRAILYPVVYFLQPEDYEPIAAAAQSLGETLAYASTVEMYRGDGWNKYHHWEVELDSYVYDLLDEDEDWISMVGQALYSVKGTWGC
;
A
#
# COMPACT_ATOMS: atom_id res chain seq x y z
N MET A 1 -9.92 7.61 -2.39
CA MET A 1 -9.17 7.00 -1.27
C MET A 1 -9.84 7.37 0.03
N ARG A 2 -9.79 6.50 1.04
CA ARG A 2 -10.45 6.71 2.33
C ARG A 2 -9.53 6.28 3.46
N GLN A 3 -9.23 7.20 4.38
CA GLN A 3 -8.45 6.86 5.57
C GLN A 3 -9.24 5.91 6.47
N LEU A 4 -8.60 4.84 6.94
CA LEU A 4 -9.19 3.89 7.86
C LEU A 4 -9.00 4.40 9.28
N THR A 5 -10.10 4.52 10.03
CA THR A 5 -10.09 5.08 11.40
C THR A 5 -10.70 4.14 12.43
N SER A 6 -11.48 3.14 12.00
CA SER A 6 -12.09 2.18 12.92
C SER A 6 -11.13 1.02 13.23
N GLU A 7 -11.15 0.54 14.47
CA GLU A 7 -10.32 -0.61 14.89
C GLU A 7 -10.52 -1.88 14.06
N PRO A 8 -11.75 -2.26 13.61
CA PRO A 8 -11.93 -3.41 12.74
C PRO A 8 -11.25 -3.24 11.37
N GLU A 9 -11.38 -2.08 10.74
CA GLU A 9 -10.77 -1.81 9.43
C GLU A 9 -9.25 -1.76 9.53
N LEU A 10 -8.75 -1.05 10.56
CA LEU A 10 -7.33 -1.01 10.87
C LEU A 10 -6.80 -2.43 11.05
N ARG A 11 -7.45 -3.26 11.88
CA ARG A 11 -7.05 -4.66 12.07
C ARG A 11 -6.98 -5.44 10.76
N ALA A 12 -7.98 -5.31 9.89
CA ALA A 12 -7.99 -5.97 8.59
C ALA A 12 -6.81 -5.55 7.71
N ALA A 13 -6.53 -4.24 7.63
CA ALA A 13 -5.39 -3.71 6.89
C ALA A 13 -4.04 -4.22 7.44
N ARG A 14 -3.91 -4.34 8.76
CA ARG A 14 -2.70 -4.88 9.42
C ARG A 14 -2.52 -6.38 9.12
N GLU A 15 -3.59 -7.15 9.22
CA GLU A 15 -3.56 -8.58 8.88
C GLU A 15 -3.19 -8.80 7.42
N ALA A 16 -3.77 -8.02 6.50
CA ALA A 16 -3.43 -8.05 5.09
C ALA A 16 -1.95 -7.68 4.86
N PHE A 17 -1.46 -6.62 5.53
CA PHE A 17 -0.05 -6.22 5.45
C PHE A 17 0.87 -7.38 5.84
N HIS A 18 0.62 -8.03 6.98
CA HIS A 18 1.50 -9.11 7.47
C HIS A 18 1.44 -10.40 6.66
N ARG A 19 0.40 -10.61 5.85
CA ARG A 19 0.36 -11.69 4.87
C ARG A 19 1.29 -11.42 3.68
N VAL A 20 1.47 -10.15 3.34
CA VAL A 20 2.27 -9.72 2.19
C VAL A 20 3.73 -9.47 2.60
N PHE A 21 3.91 -8.74 3.69
CA PHE A 21 5.20 -8.22 4.12
C PHE A 21 5.64 -8.83 5.44
N ARG A 22 6.92 -9.19 5.49
CA ARG A 22 7.67 -9.55 6.69
C ARG A 22 8.15 -8.29 7.43
N SER A 23 8.46 -7.23 6.71
CA SER A 23 8.96 -5.96 7.25
C SER A 23 8.60 -4.78 6.34
N GLY A 24 8.53 -3.58 6.90
CA GLY A 24 8.39 -2.33 6.14
C GLY A 24 9.69 -1.84 5.50
N ASP A 25 10.82 -2.52 5.77
CA ASP A 25 12.13 -2.17 5.20
C ASP A 25 12.28 -2.68 3.76
N ALA A 26 12.09 -1.79 2.81
CA ALA A 26 12.21 -2.05 1.38
C ALA A 26 13.65 -2.39 0.91
N PHE A 27 14.68 -2.10 1.71
CA PHE A 27 16.07 -2.41 1.38
C PHE A 27 16.49 -3.83 1.79
N THR A 28 15.58 -4.59 2.41
CA THR A 28 15.81 -5.97 2.82
C THR A 28 14.99 -6.95 1.98
N ALA A 29 14.53 -8.06 2.56
CA ALA A 29 13.56 -8.97 1.94
C ALA A 29 12.17 -8.67 2.54
N PRO A 30 11.46 -7.63 2.04
CA PRO A 30 10.23 -7.16 2.67
C PRO A 30 9.08 -8.14 2.52
N PHE A 31 9.10 -9.02 1.52
CA PHE A 31 7.98 -9.94 1.23
C PHE A 31 8.04 -11.24 2.02
N GLN A 32 6.86 -11.76 2.36
CA GLN A 32 6.69 -13.14 2.80
C GLN A 32 7.01 -14.11 1.65
N ALA A 33 7.50 -15.31 1.98
CA ALA A 33 7.94 -16.28 0.97
C ALA A 33 6.81 -16.80 0.06
N GLY A 34 5.55 -16.76 0.53
CA GLY A 34 4.38 -17.28 -0.20
C GLY A 34 3.70 -16.28 -1.13
N VAL A 35 4.14 -15.01 -1.16
CA VAL A 35 3.50 -13.96 -1.96
C VAL A 35 3.96 -14.07 -3.41
N GLN A 36 3.01 -14.27 -4.31
CA GLN A 36 3.30 -14.50 -5.72
C GLN A 36 3.37 -13.18 -6.51
N GLY A 37 2.47 -12.23 -6.22
CA GLY A 37 2.49 -10.90 -6.84
C GLY A 37 3.35 -9.95 -6.02
N ARG A 38 4.54 -9.60 -6.51
CA ARG A 38 5.43 -8.67 -5.82
C ARG A 38 6.10 -7.73 -6.80
N ALA A 39 6.11 -6.46 -6.48
CA ALA A 39 6.93 -5.46 -7.16
C ALA A 39 7.72 -4.68 -6.10
N ILE A 40 8.89 -4.16 -6.46
CA ILE A 40 9.56 -3.15 -5.63
C ILE A 40 9.62 -1.93 -6.51
N LEU A 41 8.91 -0.88 -6.12
CA LEU A 41 9.03 0.41 -6.78
C LEU A 41 10.29 1.07 -6.24
N TYR A 42 11.21 1.43 -7.13
CA TYR A 42 12.33 2.28 -6.80
C TYR A 42 11.98 3.70 -7.22
N PRO A 43 11.44 4.53 -6.30
CA PRO A 43 11.01 5.88 -6.66
C PRO A 43 12.21 6.70 -7.15
N VAL A 44 12.15 7.17 -8.39
CA VAL A 44 13.06 8.22 -8.90
C VAL A 44 12.59 9.61 -8.43
N VAL A 45 11.32 9.71 -8.00
CA VAL A 45 10.65 10.92 -7.51
C VAL A 45 9.83 10.57 -6.26
N TYR A 46 9.56 11.57 -5.40
CA TYR A 46 8.84 11.36 -4.13
C TYR A 46 7.37 10.94 -4.29
N PHE A 47 6.81 11.09 -5.50
CA PHE A 47 5.38 10.94 -5.78
C PHE A 47 5.14 9.79 -6.74
N LEU A 48 4.02 9.09 -6.58
CA LEU A 48 3.63 8.01 -7.48
C LEU A 48 3.11 8.69 -8.74
N GLN A 49 3.75 8.46 -9.89
CA GLN A 49 3.27 9.03 -11.14
C GLN A 49 2.19 8.13 -11.74
N PRO A 50 1.31 8.64 -12.62
CA PRO A 50 0.32 7.81 -13.30
C PRO A 50 0.97 6.64 -14.01
N GLU A 51 2.12 6.85 -14.64
CA GLU A 51 2.86 5.84 -15.38
C GLU A 51 3.41 4.71 -14.50
N ASP A 52 3.61 4.98 -13.20
CA ASP A 52 4.03 3.98 -12.20
C ASP A 52 2.82 3.27 -11.57
N TYR A 53 1.72 4.00 -11.32
CA TYR A 53 0.51 3.45 -10.69
C TYR A 53 -0.33 2.59 -11.63
N GLU A 54 -0.59 3.07 -12.85
CA GLU A 54 -1.48 2.41 -13.81
C GLU A 54 -1.10 0.95 -14.06
N PRO A 55 0.18 0.58 -14.24
CA PRO A 55 0.56 -0.83 -14.39
C PRO A 55 0.25 -1.68 -13.14
N ILE A 56 0.41 -1.12 -11.94
CA ILE A 56 0.12 -1.82 -10.67
C ILE A 56 -1.38 -2.02 -10.52
N ALA A 57 -2.15 -0.96 -10.75
CA ALA A 57 -3.61 -1.00 -10.71
C ALA A 57 -4.17 -2.00 -11.72
N ALA A 58 -3.70 -1.95 -12.98
CA ALA A 58 -4.09 -2.89 -14.02
C ALA A 58 -3.72 -4.35 -13.67
N ALA A 59 -2.53 -4.57 -13.08
CA ALA A 59 -2.12 -5.89 -12.64
C ALA A 59 -3.02 -6.42 -11.51
N ALA A 60 -3.32 -5.60 -10.50
CA ALA A 60 -4.22 -5.97 -9.40
C ALA A 60 -5.66 -6.22 -9.90
N GLN A 61 -6.16 -5.39 -10.82
CA GLN A 61 -7.45 -5.58 -11.47
C GLN A 61 -7.52 -6.88 -12.29
N SER A 62 -6.42 -7.30 -12.92
CA SER A 62 -6.34 -8.58 -13.63
C SER A 62 -6.51 -9.80 -12.71
N LEU A 63 -6.26 -9.62 -11.40
CA LEU A 63 -6.51 -10.61 -10.35
C LEU A 63 -7.93 -10.52 -9.76
N GLY A 64 -8.77 -9.63 -10.30
CA GLY A 64 -10.14 -9.39 -9.85
C GLY A 64 -10.22 -8.53 -8.58
N GLU A 65 -9.21 -7.71 -8.30
CA GLU A 65 -9.23 -6.76 -7.19
C GLU A 65 -9.65 -5.36 -7.66
N THR A 66 -10.53 -4.73 -6.89
CA THR A 66 -10.98 -3.34 -7.11
C THR A 66 -10.51 -2.40 -6.01
N LEU A 67 -10.03 -2.97 -4.91
CA LEU A 67 -9.58 -2.25 -3.72
C LEU A 67 -8.18 -2.74 -3.32
N ALA A 68 -7.38 -1.81 -2.82
CA ALA A 68 -6.09 -2.08 -2.18
C ALA A 68 -5.98 -1.29 -0.87
N TYR A 69 -5.05 -1.69 -0.02
CA TYR A 69 -4.61 -0.90 1.11
C TYR A 69 -3.31 -0.17 0.77
N ALA A 70 -3.23 1.10 1.17
CA ALA A 70 -1.98 1.85 1.25
C ALA A 70 -1.63 2.05 2.72
N SER A 71 -0.36 1.91 3.09
CA SER A 71 0.10 2.10 4.48
C SER A 71 1.45 2.78 4.54
N THR A 72 1.62 3.68 5.50
CA THR A 72 2.94 4.23 5.82
C THR A 72 3.82 3.14 6.42
N VAL A 73 4.92 2.82 5.75
CA VAL A 73 5.95 1.86 6.18
C VAL A 73 7.23 2.54 6.64
N GLU A 74 7.37 3.84 6.38
CA GLU A 74 8.55 4.60 6.83
C GLU A 74 8.75 4.41 8.34
N MET A 75 9.97 4.05 8.74
CA MET A 75 10.34 3.82 10.14
C MET A 75 9.69 2.60 10.82
N TYR A 76 8.94 1.73 10.11
CA TYR A 76 8.40 0.52 10.73
C TYR A 76 9.49 -0.53 10.98
N ARG A 77 9.75 -0.81 12.26
CA ARG A 77 10.79 -1.75 12.72
C ARG A 77 10.26 -3.10 13.19
N GLY A 78 8.98 -3.39 12.96
CA GLY A 78 8.32 -4.64 13.39
C GLY A 78 7.37 -4.47 14.57
N ASP A 79 7.45 -3.37 15.32
CA ASP A 79 6.56 -3.02 16.44
C ASP A 79 5.81 -1.69 16.18
N GLY A 80 4.75 -1.43 16.95
CA GLY A 80 4.05 -0.15 16.91
C GLY A 80 3.24 0.15 15.65
N TRP A 81 2.93 -0.88 14.84
CA TRP A 81 2.18 -0.75 13.58
C TRP A 81 0.83 0.00 13.73
N ASN A 82 0.26 0.02 14.94
CA ASN A 82 -0.98 0.74 15.25
C ASN A 82 -0.89 2.26 15.11
N LYS A 83 0.32 2.82 15.03
CA LYS A 83 0.56 4.27 14.94
C LYS A 83 0.61 4.78 13.50
N TYR A 84 0.58 3.88 12.52
CA TYR A 84 0.68 4.25 11.11
C TYR A 84 -0.70 4.47 10.51
N HIS A 85 -0.75 5.38 9.55
CA HIS A 85 -1.96 5.64 8.78
C HIS A 85 -2.13 4.56 7.73
N HIS A 86 -3.39 4.16 7.55
CA HIS A 86 -3.81 3.19 6.56
C HIS A 86 -4.95 3.79 5.75
N TRP A 87 -4.94 3.52 4.45
CA TRP A 87 -5.98 3.98 3.53
C TRP A 87 -6.49 2.82 2.71
N GLU A 88 -7.78 2.85 2.38
CA GLU A 88 -8.37 2.05 1.34
C GLU A 88 -8.37 2.85 0.03
N VAL A 89 -7.91 2.21 -1.03
CA VAL A 89 -7.68 2.79 -2.35
C VAL A 89 -8.51 2.04 -3.38
N GLU A 90 -9.35 2.77 -4.11
CA GLU A 90 -10.08 2.26 -5.27
C GLU A 90 -9.13 2.22 -6.47
N LEU A 91 -8.91 1.03 -7.04
CA LEU A 91 -7.91 0.79 -8.08
C LEU A 91 -8.30 1.31 -9.46
N ASP A 92 -9.58 1.62 -9.67
CA ASP A 92 -10.10 2.28 -10.88
C ASP A 92 -10.06 3.81 -10.80
N SER A 93 -9.71 4.36 -9.63
CA SER A 93 -9.50 5.79 -9.41
C SER A 93 -8.02 6.10 -9.32
N TYR A 94 -7.53 7.10 -10.05
CA TYR A 94 -6.16 7.55 -9.83
C TYR A 94 -6.07 8.25 -8.47
N VAL A 95 -5.10 7.83 -7.64
CA VAL A 95 -5.00 8.26 -6.24
C VAL A 95 -4.86 9.79 -6.11
N TYR A 96 -4.34 10.47 -7.13
CA TYR A 96 -4.18 11.93 -7.11
C TYR A 96 -5.40 12.72 -7.59
N ASP A 97 -6.37 12.10 -8.28
CA ASP A 97 -7.64 12.77 -8.60
C ASP A 97 -8.46 13.06 -7.33
N LEU A 98 -8.05 12.44 -6.21
CA LEU A 98 -8.67 12.53 -4.88
C LEU A 98 -7.91 13.48 -3.94
N LEU A 99 -6.81 14.08 -4.39
CA LEU A 99 -5.93 14.96 -3.61
C LEU A 99 -6.20 16.42 -3.95
N ASP A 100 -7.33 16.94 -3.45
CA ASP A 100 -7.54 18.38 -3.31
C ASP A 100 -6.52 18.91 -2.27
N GLU A 101 -5.96 20.09 -2.50
CA GLU A 101 -4.60 20.54 -2.15
C GLU A 101 -4.13 20.54 -0.67
N ASP A 102 -4.90 20.06 0.33
CA ASP A 102 -4.60 20.43 1.74
C ASP A 102 -4.49 19.35 2.83
N GLU A 103 -4.85 18.07 2.67
CA GLU A 103 -4.74 17.12 3.81
C GLU A 103 -4.28 15.70 3.43
N ASP A 104 -3.26 15.20 4.16
CA ASP A 104 -2.73 13.83 4.20
C ASP A 104 -2.19 13.23 2.89
N TRP A 105 -1.03 13.74 2.47
CA TRP A 105 -0.31 13.30 1.28
C TRP A 105 0.27 11.87 1.38
N ILE A 106 0.04 11.07 0.34
CA ILE A 106 0.74 9.80 0.12
C ILE A 106 2.09 10.08 -0.56
N SER A 107 3.16 10.10 0.24
CA SER A 107 4.54 10.00 -0.28
C SER A 107 4.83 8.56 -0.68
N MET A 108 5.35 8.32 -1.89
CA MET A 108 5.87 7.00 -2.26
C MET A 108 7.03 6.58 -1.38
N VAL A 109 7.84 7.55 -0.97
CA VAL A 109 8.92 7.29 -0.03
C VAL A 109 8.27 6.98 1.30
N GLY A 110 8.30 5.69 1.65
CA GLY A 110 7.79 5.22 2.93
C GLY A 110 6.35 4.74 2.90
N GLN A 111 5.80 4.32 1.76
CA GLN A 111 4.52 3.63 1.70
C GLN A 111 4.58 2.28 0.99
N ALA A 112 3.64 1.41 1.35
CA ALA A 112 3.38 0.15 0.68
C ALA A 112 1.94 0.13 0.19
N LEU A 113 1.72 -0.41 -1.01
CA LEU A 113 0.41 -0.63 -1.60
C LEU A 113 0.20 -2.13 -1.78
N TYR A 114 -0.91 -2.67 -1.31
CA TYR A 114 -1.08 -4.12 -1.23
C TYR A 114 -2.53 -4.58 -1.24
N SER A 115 -2.72 -5.86 -1.59
CA SER A 115 -4.02 -6.52 -1.66
C SER A 115 -4.75 -6.51 -0.32
N VAL A 116 -6.06 -6.25 -0.35
CA VAL A 116 -6.96 -6.44 0.80
C VAL A 116 -6.98 -7.92 1.26
N LYS A 117 -6.75 -8.86 0.34
CA LYS A 117 -6.70 -10.30 0.62
C LYS A 117 -5.31 -10.76 1.06
N GLY A 118 -4.30 -9.91 0.90
CA GLY A 118 -2.90 -10.20 1.20
C GLY A 118 -2.22 -11.11 0.18
N THR A 119 -2.57 -11.01 -1.10
CA THR A 119 -2.05 -11.86 -2.20
C THR A 119 -0.91 -11.22 -2.99
N TRP A 120 -0.81 -9.90 -2.97
CA TRP A 120 0.24 -9.12 -3.62
C TRP A 120 0.57 -7.84 -2.85
N GLY A 121 1.73 -7.26 -3.14
CA GLY A 121 2.09 -5.91 -2.70
C GLY A 121 3.26 -5.31 -3.48
N CYS A 122 3.41 -4.00 -3.35
CA CYS A 122 4.49 -3.22 -3.89
C CYS A 122 4.97 -2.14 -2.91
#